data_AF-A0A9E0XBM9-F1
#
_entry.id   AF-A0A9E0XBM9-F1
#
_cell.length_a   1.000
_cell.length_b   1.000
_cell.length_c   1.000
_cell.angle_alpha   90.00
_cell.angle_beta   90.00
_cell.angle_gamma   90.00
#
_symmetry.space_group_name_H-M   'P 1'
#
loop_
_entity.id
_entity.type
_entity.pdbx_description
1 polymer ?
#
loop_
_entity_poly.entity_id
_entity_poly.type
_entity_poly.pdbx_seq_one_letter_code
_entity_poly.pdbx_strand_id
1 'polypeptide(L)'
;MEGANVTGHSKKDKDRFQRLNDMGCIVCRQTFGAFVQSEVAHCTSRGRRIGHQATIPLCPWHHRGVPMGSLSQKAMRELYGPSFAKSKAEFEEAFGTEQKLLEETNKWLG
;
A
#
# COMPACT_ATOMS: atom_id res chain seq x y z
N MET A 1 21.32 4.45 -31.42
CA MET A 1 20.14 3.71 -30.92
C MET A 1 19.68 4.45 -29.68
N GLU A 2 18.71 5.35 -29.85
CA GLU A 2 18.23 6.26 -28.81
C GLU A 2 17.50 5.48 -27.71
N GLY A 3 17.91 5.71 -26.46
CA GLY A 3 17.29 5.15 -25.27
C GLY A 3 15.88 5.72 -25.09
N ALA A 4 14.89 4.84 -25.15
CA ALA A 4 13.50 5.20 -24.93
C ALA A 4 13.30 5.86 -23.55
N ASN A 5 12.59 6.99 -23.56
CA ASN A 5 12.16 7.76 -22.41
C ASN A 5 11.31 6.88 -21.45
N VAL A 6 11.85 6.55 -20.27
CA VAL A 6 11.30 5.56 -19.31
C VAL A 6 10.24 6.16 -18.38
N THR A 7 9.36 7.02 -18.89
CA THR A 7 8.39 7.76 -18.08
C THR A 7 6.96 7.19 -18.10
N GLY A 8 6.74 6.09 -18.83
CA GLY A 8 5.43 5.45 -18.97
C GLY A 8 5.28 4.11 -18.23
N HIS A 9 4.15 3.89 -17.58
CA HIS A 9 3.77 2.58 -17.05
C HIS A 9 3.56 1.59 -18.20
N SER A 10 4.24 0.43 -18.14
CA SER A 10 4.04 -0.66 -19.09
C SER A 10 2.64 -1.25 -18.96
N LYS A 11 2.23 -2.08 -19.94
CA LYS A 11 0.97 -2.84 -19.83
C LYS A 11 0.93 -3.69 -18.55
N LYS A 12 2.06 -4.29 -18.15
CA LYS A 12 2.18 -5.09 -16.92
C LYS A 12 2.04 -4.25 -15.65
N ASP A 13 2.53 -3.01 -15.67
CA ASP A 13 2.37 -2.10 -14.52
C ASP A 13 0.92 -1.68 -14.36
N LYS A 14 0.25 -1.32 -15.46
CA LYS A 14 -1.17 -0.97 -15.44
C LYS A 14 -2.04 -2.13 -14.97
N ASP A 15 -1.78 -3.34 -15.48
CA ASP A 15 -2.47 -4.56 -15.05
C ASP A 15 -2.30 -4.80 -13.55
N ARG A 16 -1.05 -4.77 -13.05
CA ARG A 16 -0.79 -4.90 -11.62
C ARG A 16 -1.58 -3.85 -10.82
N PHE A 17 -1.53 -2.58 -11.20
CA PHE A 17 -2.21 -1.51 -10.45
C PHE A 17 -3.72 -1.69 -10.42
N GLN A 18 -4.32 -2.16 -11.51
CA GLN A 18 -5.75 -2.50 -11.53
C GLN A 18 -6.05 -3.61 -10.54
N ARG A 19 -5.27 -4.70 -10.57
CA ARG A 19 -5.46 -5.83 -9.66
C ARG A 19 -5.25 -5.45 -8.19
N LEU A 20 -4.33 -4.53 -7.92
CA LEU A 20 -4.14 -3.96 -6.58
C LEU A 20 -5.38 -3.17 -6.12
N ASN A 21 -6.00 -2.38 -7.01
CA ASN A 21 -7.24 -1.68 -6.69
C ASN A 21 -8.41 -2.64 -6.44
N ASP A 22 -8.51 -3.71 -7.23
CA ASP A 22 -9.55 -4.74 -7.07
C ASP A 22 -9.34 -5.55 -5.78
N MET A 23 -8.09 -5.69 -5.33
CA MET A 23 -7.76 -6.31 -4.06
C MET A 23 -8.17 -5.45 -2.85
N GLY A 24 -8.03 -4.12 -2.95
CA GLY A 24 -8.22 -3.20 -1.84
C GLY A 24 -7.07 -3.27 -0.82
N CYS A 25 -7.17 -2.46 0.23
CA CYS A 25 -6.10 -2.32 1.22
C CYS A 25 -5.69 -3.66 1.85
N ILE A 26 -4.43 -4.08 1.70
CA ILE A 26 -3.91 -5.35 2.24
C ILE A 26 -4.08 -5.42 3.76
N VAL A 27 -3.84 -4.31 4.46
CA VAL A 27 -4.01 -4.23 5.92
C VAL A 27 -5.47 -4.38 6.31
N CYS A 28 -6.38 -3.64 5.65
CA CYS A 28 -7.80 -3.76 5.97
C CYS A 28 -8.35 -5.16 5.72
N ARG A 29 -7.88 -5.79 4.64
CA ARG A 29 -8.27 -7.15 4.28
C ARG A 29 -7.78 -8.17 5.30
N GLN A 30 -6.50 -8.14 5.67
CA GLN A 30 -5.91 -9.13 6.59
C GLN A 30 -6.36 -8.95 8.03
N THR A 31 -6.45 -7.71 8.51
CA THR A 31 -6.73 -7.42 9.92
C THR A 31 -8.23 -7.37 10.21
N PHE A 32 -9.03 -6.83 9.28
CA PHE A 32 -10.45 -6.57 9.52
C PHE A 32 -11.37 -7.37 8.61
N GLY A 33 -10.84 -8.19 7.70
CA GLY A 33 -11.67 -8.89 6.70
C GLY A 33 -12.41 -7.95 5.75
N ALA A 34 -11.99 -6.68 5.64
CA ALA A 34 -12.73 -5.62 4.98
C ALA A 34 -12.07 -5.20 3.66
N PHE A 35 -12.89 -5.03 2.63
CA PHE A 35 -12.47 -4.31 1.43
C PHE A 35 -12.56 -2.80 1.68
N VAL A 36 -11.43 -2.11 1.53
CA VAL A 36 -11.37 -0.64 1.52
C VAL A 36 -10.58 -0.22 0.30
N GLN A 37 -11.11 0.74 -0.46
CA GLN A 37 -10.47 1.24 -1.67
C GLN A 37 -9.03 1.68 -1.35
N SER A 38 -8.09 1.13 -2.11
CA SER A 38 -6.67 1.39 -1.94
C SER A 38 -6.13 2.38 -2.96
N GLU A 39 -5.00 2.97 -2.59
CA GLU A 39 -4.04 3.62 -3.48
C GLU A 39 -2.87 2.66 -3.69
N VAL A 40 -2.15 2.81 -4.81
CA VAL A 40 -0.92 2.07 -5.09
C VAL A 40 0.23 2.73 -4.33
N ALA A 41 0.80 2.03 -3.34
CA ALA A 41 1.99 2.47 -2.61
C ALA A 41 3.23 1.72 -3.11
N HIS A 42 4.24 2.45 -3.59
CA HIS A 42 5.53 1.87 -3.99
C HIS A 42 6.36 1.52 -2.77
N CYS A 43 6.82 0.27 -2.70
CA CYS A 43 7.80 -0.14 -1.71
C CYS A 43 9.13 0.56 -1.94
N THR A 44 9.84 0.82 -0.85
CA THR A 44 11.15 1.46 -0.88
C THR A 44 12.25 0.58 -0.28
N SER A 45 13.48 0.77 -0.77
CA SER A 45 14.70 0.24 -0.15
C SER A 45 15.72 1.36 -0.09
N ARG A 46 16.27 1.60 1.12
CA ARG A 46 17.21 2.70 1.38
C ARG A 46 16.70 4.06 0.87
N GLY A 47 15.41 4.33 1.06
CA GLY A 47 14.76 5.58 0.66
C GLY A 47 14.46 5.72 -0.84
N ARG A 48 14.70 4.68 -1.65
CA ARG A 48 14.42 4.70 -3.10
C ARG A 48 13.35 3.69 -3.47
N ARG A 49 12.47 4.06 -4.39
CA ARG A 49 11.47 3.13 -4.96
C ARG A 49 12.20 1.98 -5.66
N ILE A 50 11.76 0.76 -5.40
CA ILE A 50 12.41 -0.44 -5.96
C ILE A 50 11.81 -0.92 -7.29
N GLY A 51 10.59 -0.47 -7.64
CA GLY A 51 10.00 -0.71 -8.97
C GLY A 51 8.48 -0.69 -8.98
N HIS A 52 7.87 -0.62 -10.15
CA HIS A 52 6.40 -0.64 -10.30
C HIS A 52 5.76 -1.97 -9.90
N GLN A 53 6.50 -3.07 -10.03
CA GLN A 53 6.07 -4.40 -9.60
C GLN A 53 6.24 -4.64 -8.09
N ALA A 54 6.92 -3.73 -7.39
CA ALA A 54 7.07 -3.73 -5.95
C ALA A 54 6.14 -2.67 -5.34
N THR A 55 4.85 -2.97 -5.41
CA THR A 55 3.76 -2.09 -4.97
C THR A 55 2.76 -2.86 -4.12
N ILE A 56 2.24 -2.20 -3.08
CA ILE A 56 1.23 -2.73 -2.16
C ILE A 56 -0.02 -1.86 -2.19
N PRO A 57 -1.23 -2.43 -2.01
CA PRO A 57 -2.46 -1.66 -1.97
C PRO A 57 -2.72 -1.18 -0.53
N LEU A 58 -2.75 0.13 -0.29
CA LEU A 58 -3.04 0.70 1.03
C LEU A 58 -4.14 1.76 0.91
N CYS A 59 -5.11 1.79 1.82
CA CYS A 59 -6.12 2.84 1.85
C CYS A 59 -5.51 4.19 2.27
N PRO A 60 -6.18 5.34 2.05
CA PRO A 60 -5.64 6.65 2.41
C PRO A 60 -5.21 6.77 3.88
N TRP A 61 -5.89 6.06 4.79
CA TRP A 61 -5.48 5.98 6.19
C TRP A 61 -4.17 5.22 6.37
N HIS A 62 -4.13 3.93 6.03
CA HIS A 62 -2.93 3.09 6.24
C HIS A 62 -1.73 3.56 5.41
N HIS A 63 -1.95 4.22 4.27
CA HIS A 63 -0.89 4.80 3.45
C HIS A 63 -0.39 6.14 4.01
N ARG A 64 -1.23 7.18 3.95
CA ARG A 64 -0.84 8.59 4.15
C ARG A 64 -1.36 9.20 5.46
N GLY A 65 -2.23 8.48 6.17
CA GLY A 65 -2.81 8.94 7.43
C GLY A 65 -3.93 9.97 7.21
N VAL A 66 -4.63 9.88 6.08
CA VAL A 66 -5.81 10.67 5.77
C VAL A 66 -7.01 10.03 6.48
N PRO A 67 -7.66 10.72 7.44
CA PRO A 67 -8.80 10.17 8.15
C PRO A 67 -9.98 9.87 7.24
N MET A 68 -10.79 8.88 7.64
CA MET A 68 -12.02 8.51 6.92
C MET A 68 -13.20 9.26 7.52
N GLY A 69 -13.97 9.95 6.66
CA GLY A 69 -15.16 10.70 7.08
C GLY A 69 -14.83 11.79 8.10
N SER A 70 -15.62 11.87 9.16
CA SER A 70 -15.46 12.85 10.25
C SER A 70 -14.60 12.36 11.42
N LEU A 71 -13.95 11.19 11.29
CA LEU A 71 -13.13 10.66 12.37
C LEU A 71 -11.85 11.50 12.55
N SER A 72 -11.49 11.72 13.81
CA SER A 72 -10.23 12.39 14.13
C SER A 72 -9.02 11.48 13.88
N GLN A 73 -7.84 12.06 13.75
CA GLN A 73 -6.57 11.32 13.67
C GLN A 73 -6.40 10.32 14.83
N LYS A 74 -6.79 10.73 16.04
CA LYS A 74 -6.73 9.89 17.23
C LYS A 74 -7.70 8.71 17.13
N ALA A 75 -8.97 8.98 16.77
CA ALA A 75 -9.97 7.94 16.61
C ALA A 75 -9.60 6.94 15.51
N MET A 76 -9.09 7.41 14.38
CA MET A 76 -8.60 6.54 13.31
C MET A 76 -7.49 5.61 13.78
N ARG A 77 -6.54 6.12 14.57
CA ARG A 77 -5.44 5.33 15.13
C ARG A 77 -5.93 4.29 16.15
N GLU A 78 -6.87 4.67 17.01
CA GLU A 78 -7.44 3.77 18.02
C GLU A 78 -8.26 2.63 17.38
N LEU A 79 -9.01 2.93 16.31
CA LEU A 79 -9.89 1.96 15.65
C LEU A 79 -9.17 1.10 14.61
N TYR A 80 -8.28 1.69 13.82
CA TYR A 80 -7.68 1.06 12.64
C TYR A 80 -6.17 0.90 12.72
N GLY A 81 -5.58 1.25 13.86
CA GLY A 81 -4.15 1.18 14.09
C GLY A 81 -3.35 2.29 13.39
N PRO A 82 -2.01 2.21 13.48
CA PRO A 82 -1.10 3.23 12.97
C PRO A 82 -1.17 3.38 11.45
N SER A 83 -0.77 4.56 10.96
CA SER A 83 -0.60 4.84 9.54
C SER A 83 0.88 4.81 9.18
N PHE A 84 1.22 4.25 8.01
CA PHE A 84 2.60 4.11 7.56
C PHE A 84 3.34 5.45 7.50
N ALA A 85 2.75 6.47 6.88
CA ALA A 85 3.37 7.79 6.77
C ALA A 85 3.49 8.54 8.11
N LYS A 86 2.69 8.18 9.12
CA LYS A 86 2.67 8.87 10.42
C LYS A 86 3.58 8.21 11.46
N SER A 87 3.65 6.88 11.47
CA SER A 87 4.57 6.12 12.32
C SER A 87 4.89 4.79 11.68
N LYS A 88 5.98 4.75 10.91
CA LYS A 88 6.42 3.53 10.20
C LYS A 88 6.74 2.40 11.16
N ALA A 89 7.49 2.67 12.23
CA ALA A 89 7.92 1.63 13.17
C ALA A 89 6.72 0.90 13.79
N GLU A 90 5.73 1.63 14.27
CA GLU A 90 4.52 1.05 14.85
C GLU A 90 3.62 0.39 13.80
N PHE A 91 3.57 0.94 12.58
CA PHE A 91 2.89 0.29 11.46
C PHE A 91 3.50 -1.08 11.16
N GLU A 92 4.83 -1.16 11.10
CA GLU A 92 5.52 -2.41 10.82
C GLU A 92 5.38 -3.41 11.97
N GLU A 93 5.35 -2.93 13.22
CA GLU A 93 5.02 -3.76 14.39
C GLU A 93 3.61 -4.33 14.32
N ALA A 94 2.61 -3.50 13.98
CA ALA A 94 1.21 -3.90 13.95
C ALA A 94 0.85 -4.79 12.74
N PHE A 95 1.40 -4.50 11.56
CA PHE A 95 0.94 -5.07 10.28
C PHE A 95 2.03 -5.76 9.48
N GLY A 96 3.30 -5.53 9.79
CA GLY A 96 4.45 -6.04 9.06
C GLY A 96 5.13 -5.01 8.16
N THR A 97 6.34 -5.34 7.76
CA THR A 97 7.18 -4.52 6.89
C THR A 97 6.61 -4.39 5.48
N GLU A 98 7.06 -3.38 4.72
CA GLU A 98 6.75 -3.27 3.28
C GLU A 98 7.08 -4.57 2.53
N GLN A 99 8.18 -5.25 2.89
CA GLN A 99 8.55 -6.54 2.30
C GLN A 99 7.53 -7.62 2.60
N LYS A 100 7.13 -7.79 3.87
CA LYS A 100 6.13 -8.80 4.26
C LYS A 100 4.80 -8.53 3.58
N LEU A 101 4.34 -7.28 3.55
CA LEU A 101 3.10 -6.90 2.88
C LEU A 101 3.19 -7.09 1.37
N LEU A 102 4.36 -6.88 0.75
CA LEU A 102 4.58 -7.14 -0.67
C LEU A 102 4.51 -8.64 -0.99
N GLU A 103 5.11 -9.48 -0.16
CA GLU A 103 5.04 -10.94 -0.28
C GLU A 103 3.58 -11.43 -0.20
N GLU A 104 2.82 -10.94 0.79
CA GLU A 104 1.39 -11.27 0.93
C GLU A 104 0.53 -10.74 -0.23
N THR A 105 0.81 -9.52 -0.69
CA THR A 105 0.16 -8.95 -1.87
C THR A 105 0.41 -9.83 -3.10
N ASN A 106 1.65 -10.27 -3.32
CA ASN A 106 1.98 -11.11 -4.47
C ASN A 106 1.33 -12.50 -4.37
N LYS A 107 1.27 -13.12 -3.19
CA LYS A 107 0.52 -14.37 -2.99
C LYS A 107 -0.95 -14.24 -3.41
N TRP A 108 -1.57 -13.10 -3.14
CA TRP A 108 -2.96 -12.85 -3.52
C TRP A 108 -3.12 -12.64 -5.02
N LEU A 109 -2.11 -12.05 -5.68
CA LEU A 109 -2.08 -11.85 -7.11
C LEU A 109 -1.68 -13.11 -7.92
N GLY A 110 -1.37 -14.25 -7.28
CA GLY A 110 -0.93 -15.46 -7.99
C GLY A 110 0.29 -15.24 -8.86
#